data_AF-A0A1W9W5S7-F1
#
_entry.id   AF-A0A1W9W5S7-F1
#
_cell.length_a   1.000
_cell.length_b   1.000
_cell.length_c   1.000
_cell.angle_alpha   90.00
_cell.angle_beta   90.00
_cell.angle_gamma   90.00
#
_symmetry.space_group_name_H-M   'P 1'
#
loop_
_entity.id
_entity.type
_entity.pdbx_description
1 polymer ?
#
loop_
_entity_poly.entity_id
_entity_poly.type
_entity_poly.pdbx_seq_one_letter_code
_entity_poly.pdbx_strand_id
1 'polypeptide(L)' 'MSASIGISIYPHDSKDVDTLIKYADTAMYDAKHAGKGRYCFYHCL' A
#
# COMPACT_ATOMS: atom_id res chain seq x y z
N MET A 1 15.81 -12.25 4.32
CA MET A 1 15.01 -11.54 3.29
C MET A 1 13.61 -11.39 3.84
N SER A 2 13.07 -10.17 3.95
CA SER A 2 11.73 -9.96 4.50
C SER A 2 10.89 -9.22 3.45
N ALA A 3 9.69 -9.75 3.15
CA ALA A 3 8.79 -9.15 2.16
C ALA A 3 8.12 -7.90 2.75
N SER A 4 7.92 -6.86 1.94
CA SER A 4 7.14 -5.68 2.33
C SER A 4 5.89 -5.64 1.46
N ILE A 5 4.74 -5.35 2.07
CA ILE A 5 3.44 -5.47 1.41
C ILE A 5 2.70 -4.15 1.57
N GLY A 6 2.09 -3.67 0.49
CA GLY A 6 1.17 -2.54 0.51
C GLY A 6 -0.24 -3.02 0.22
N ILE A 7 -1.22 -2.47 0.94
CA ILE A 7 -2.62 -2.88 0.86
C ILE A 7 -3.48 -1.66 0.54
N SER A 8 -4.31 -1.77 -0.49
CA SER A 8 -5.37 -0.80 -0.81
C SER A 8 -6.72 -1.52 -0.90
N ILE A 9 -7.81 -0.81 -0.58
CA ILE A 9 -9.16 -1.38 -0.40
C ILE A 9 -10.13 -0.68 -1.35
N TYR A 10 -10.72 -1.46 -2.26
CA TYR A 10 -11.90 -1.02 -3.02
C TYR A 10 -13.17 -1.23 -2.18
N PRO A 11 -14.14 -0.31 -2.18
CA PRO A 11 -14.15 1.00 -2.84
C PRO A 11 -13.67 2.15 -1.94
N HIS A 12 -13.07 1.84 -0.78
CA HIS A 12 -12.72 2.82 0.26
C HIS A 12 -11.63 3.79 -0.21
N ASP A 13 -10.53 3.27 -0.75
CA ASP A 13 -9.37 4.08 -1.14
C ASP A 13 -9.56 4.66 -2.55
N SER A 14 -10.10 3.87 -3.48
CA SER A 14 -10.52 4.35 -4.79
C SER A 14 -11.58 3.44 -5.41
N LYS A 15 -12.31 3.98 -6.38
CA LYS A 15 -13.21 3.22 -7.27
C LYS A 15 -12.55 2.86 -8.60
N ASP A 16 -11.34 3.35 -8.83
CA ASP A 16 -10.57 3.17 -10.05
C ASP A 16 -9.41 2.18 -9.78
N VAL A 17 -9.29 1.16 -10.62
CA VAL A 17 -8.33 0.05 -10.42
C VAL A 17 -6.89 0.53 -10.54
N ASP A 18 -6.57 1.36 -11.53
CA ASP A 18 -5.24 1.94 -11.72
C ASP A 18 -4.80 2.76 -10.49
N THR A 19 -5.74 3.50 -9.92
CA THR A 19 -5.54 4.28 -8.71
C THR A 19 -5.33 3.37 -7.49
N LEU A 20 -6.11 2.30 -7.35
CA LEU A 20 -5.97 1.31 -6.28
C LEU A 20 -4.57 0.66 -6.30
N ILE A 21 -4.06 0.32 -7.49
CA ILE A 21 -2.73 -0.26 -7.68
C ILE A 21 -1.64 0.73 -7.28
N LYS A 22 -1.74 2.01 -7.71
CA LYS A 22 -0.82 3.06 -7.30
C LYS A 22 -0.78 3.24 -5.78
N TYR A 23 -1.93 3.16 -5.13
CA TYR A 23 -2.04 3.27 -3.68
C TYR A 23 -1.41 2.09 -2.94
N ALA A 24 -1.60 0.86 -3.43
CA ALA A 24 -0.91 -0.32 -2.90
C ALA A 24 0.62 -0.22 -3.09
N ASP A 25 1.09 0.23 -4.25
CA ASP A 25 2.53 0.41 -4.51
C ASP A 25 3.15 1.47 -3.58
N THR A 26 2.44 2.59 -3.39
CA THR A 26 2.83 3.65 -2.45
C THR A 26 2.93 3.11 -1.02
N ALA A 27 1.91 2.41 -0.55
CA ALA A 27 1.91 1.81 0.80
C ALA A 27 3.02 0.75 0.97
N MET A 28 3.33 -0.02 -0.09
CA MET A 28 4.43 -0.98 -0.08
C MET A 28 5.78 -0.26 0.03
N TYR A 29 5.95 0.85 -0.68
CA TYR A 29 7.16 1.65 -0.64
C TYR A 29 7.40 2.21 0.77
N ASP A 30 6.35 2.72 1.42
CA ASP A 30 6.40 3.15 2.82
C ASP A 30 6.75 2.00 3.77
N ALA A 31 6.19 0.80 3.55
CA ALA A 31 6.54 -0.39 4.32
C ALA A 31 8.03 -0.79 4.16
N LYS A 32 8.62 -0.57 2.98
CA LYS A 32 10.06 -0.78 2.74
C LYS A 32 10.92 0.24 3.48
N HIS A 33 10.47 1.49 3.58
CA HIS A 33 11.19 2.55 4.29
C HIS A 33 11.04 2.51 5.81
N ALA A 34 9.90 2.03 6.32
CA ALA A 34 9.61 1.91 7.75
C ALA A 34 10.32 0.73 8.46
N GLY A 35 11.30 0.09 7.80
CA GLY A 35 12.12 -0.98 8.38
C GLY A 35 12.08 -2.33 7.64
N LYS A 36 11.33 -2.44 6.55
CA LYS A 36 11.15 -3.68 5.74
C LYS A 36 10.48 -4.81 6.55
N GLY A 37 9.93 -5.82 5.87
CA GLY A 37 9.33 -6.98 6.54
C GLY A 37 7.97 -6.72 7.18
N ARG A 38 7.27 -5.68 6.74
CA ARG A 38 5.98 -5.23 7.28
C ARG A 38 4.98 -5.04 6.16
N TYR A 39 3.71 -4.99 6.54
CA TYR A 39 2.65 -4.53 5.67
C TYR A 39 2.18 -3.15 6.10
N CYS A 40 1.78 -2.32 5.13
CA CYS A 40 1.16 -1.02 5.37
C CYS A 40 -0.13 -0.93 4.57
N PHE A 41 -1.17 -0.41 5.20
CA PHE A 41 -2.39 -0.02 4.49
C PHE A 41 -2.19 1.38 3.92
N TYR A 42 -2.70 1.61 2.72
CA TYR A 42 -2.87 2.94 2.20
C TYR A 42 -3.83 3.69 3.12
N HIS A 43 -3.33 4.74 3.79
CA HIS A 43 -4.16 5.60 4.62
C HIS A 43 -4.36 6.90 3.84
N CYS A 44 -5.53 7.06 3.24
CA CYS A 44 -5.98 8.36 2.79
C CYS A 44 -6.36 9.14 4.05
N LEU A 45 -5.45 9.99 4.57
CA LEU A 45 -5.81 11.02 5.56
C LEU A 45 -6.47 12.20 4.86
#